data_AF-S5NAL7-F1
#
_entry.id   AF-S5NAL7-F1
#
_cell.length_a   1.000
_cell.length_b   1.000
_cell.length_c   1.000
_cell.angle_alpha   90.00
_cell.angle_beta   90.00
_cell.angle_gamma   90.00
#
_symmetry.space_group_name_H-M   'P 1'
#
loop_
_entity.id
_entity.type
_entity.pdbx_description
1 polymer ?
#
loop_
_entity_poly.entity_id
_entity_poly.type
_entity_poly.pdbx_seq_one_letter_code
_entity_poly.pdbx_strand_id
1 'polypeptide(L)'
;MFGSGLKSEWGRTKLDFNEYQNAAKRTLYGNEQVLTNCALGLAGESGQVVDLVKNYTFRSRKLDRKELIHEMGDVLWYLSQIAEWADIPFEEVAKANIEELNQRYPTGFKKQD
;
A
#
# COMPACT_ATOMS: atom_id res chain seq x y z
N MET A 1 13.96 19.36 36.52
CA MET A 1 14.36 17.98 36.91
C MET A 1 13.10 17.13 36.93
N PHE A 2 13.23 15.83 36.66
CA PHE A 2 12.22 14.87 36.17
C PHE A 2 11.94 15.06 34.67
N GLY A 3 12.29 14.17 33.77
CA GLY A 3 12.92 12.86 33.88
C GLY A 3 12.96 12.30 32.45
N SER A 4 14.16 11.99 31.98
CA SER A 4 14.40 11.26 30.74
C SER A 4 13.67 9.91 30.75
N GLY A 5 12.90 9.62 29.70
CA GLY A 5 12.28 8.31 29.54
C GLY A 5 11.68 8.12 28.15
N LEU A 6 12.46 7.48 27.28
CA LEU A 6 12.08 6.87 26.00
C LEU A 6 11.47 7.80 24.93
N LYS A 7 12.34 8.48 24.18
CA LYS A 7 12.10 8.63 22.75
C LYS A 7 12.22 7.22 22.16
N SER A 8 11.09 6.63 21.80
CA SER A 8 11.05 5.30 21.18
C SER A 8 11.92 5.30 19.91
N GLU A 9 12.75 4.27 19.77
CA GLU A 9 13.76 4.11 18.71
C GLU A 9 13.16 3.86 17.30
N TRP A 10 11.96 4.34 17.01
CA TRP A 10 11.31 4.23 15.69
C TRP A 10 11.74 5.33 14.70
N GLY A 11 12.80 6.08 15.02
CA GLY A 11 13.26 7.21 14.24
C GLY A 11 14.42 6.94 13.28
N ARG A 12 14.78 5.69 12.96
CA ARG A 12 16.07 5.43 12.28
C ARG A 12 16.17 4.30 11.23
N THR A 13 15.08 3.95 10.55
CA THR A 13 15.19 3.28 9.23
C THR A 13 14.07 3.73 8.32
N LYS A 14 14.44 4.38 7.22
CA LYS A 14 13.49 4.82 6.19
C LYS A 14 13.15 3.59 5.36
N LEU A 15 12.03 2.92 5.66
CA LEU A 15 11.58 1.75 4.91
C LEU A 15 11.33 2.13 3.44
N ASP A 16 12.13 1.60 2.51
CA ASP A 16 11.85 1.72 1.08
C ASP A 16 10.90 0.60 0.57
N PHE A 17 10.47 0.67 -0.69
CA PHE A 17 9.52 -0.30 -1.26
C PHE A 17 10.10 -1.72 -1.37
N ASN A 18 11.41 -1.85 -1.59
CA ASN A 18 12.07 -3.15 -1.66
C ASN A 18 12.28 -3.73 -0.25
N GLU A 19 12.63 -2.89 0.73
CA GLU A 19 12.68 -3.29 2.14
C GLU A 19 11.29 -3.71 2.64
N TYR A 20 10.23 -3.00 2.25
CA TYR A 20 8.85 -3.40 2.50
C TYR A 20 8.52 -4.77 1.88
N GLN A 21 8.78 -4.96 0.59
CA GLN A 21 8.52 -6.23 -0.13
C GLN A 21 9.27 -7.39 0.54
N ASN A 22 10.54 -7.19 0.90
CA ASN A 22 11.35 -8.19 1.59
C ASN A 22 10.83 -8.53 3.00
N ALA A 23 10.25 -7.56 3.71
CA ALA A 23 9.58 -7.82 4.98
C ALA A 23 8.26 -8.57 4.79
N ALA A 24 7.48 -8.20 3.75
CA ALA A 24 6.16 -8.73 3.43
C ALA A 24 6.19 -10.17 2.88
N LYS A 25 7.21 -10.55 2.10
CA LYS A 25 7.31 -11.90 1.53
C LYS A 25 7.46 -13.03 2.55
N ARG A 26 7.92 -12.71 3.77
CA ARG A 26 8.06 -13.70 4.86
C ARG A 26 6.73 -14.34 5.27
N THR A 27 5.61 -13.77 4.87
CA THR A 27 4.26 -14.27 5.18
C THR A 27 3.60 -15.02 4.02
N LEU A 28 4.26 -15.14 2.86
CA LEU A 28 3.74 -15.86 1.70
C LEU A 28 4.08 -17.35 1.79
N TYR A 29 3.05 -18.20 1.86
CA TYR A 29 3.19 -19.66 1.76
C TYR A 29 2.28 -20.17 0.64
N GLY A 30 2.81 -20.95 -0.31
CA GLY A 30 1.97 -21.63 -1.30
C GLY A 30 2.70 -22.21 -2.53
N ASN A 31 1.97 -23.04 -3.28
CA ASN A 31 2.37 -23.81 -4.46
C ASN A 31 2.04 -23.07 -5.79
N GLU A 32 1.85 -23.78 -6.91
CA GLU A 32 1.52 -23.24 -8.25
C GLU A 32 0.39 -22.19 -8.30
N GLN A 33 -0.48 -22.11 -7.29
CA GLN A 33 -1.63 -21.20 -7.26
C GLN A 33 -1.37 -19.85 -6.55
N VAL A 34 -0.14 -19.59 -6.09
CA VAL A 34 0.20 -18.36 -5.35
C VAL A 34 -0.19 -17.10 -6.09
N LEU A 35 0.07 -16.99 -7.40
CA LEU A 35 -0.29 -15.81 -8.18
C LEU A 35 -1.81 -15.61 -8.23
N THR A 36 -2.57 -16.68 -8.47
CA THR A 36 -4.04 -16.63 -8.49
C THR A 36 -4.59 -16.15 -7.15
N ASN A 37 -4.08 -16.69 -6.04
CA ASN A 37 -4.48 -16.27 -4.70
C ASN A 37 -4.15 -14.80 -4.44
N CYS A 38 -2.99 -14.32 -4.89
CA CYS A 38 -2.62 -12.92 -4.74
C CYS A 38 -3.51 -12.00 -5.58
N ALA A 39 -3.85 -12.39 -6.80
CA ALA A 39 -4.74 -11.61 -7.66
C ALA A 39 -6.18 -11.55 -7.13
N LEU A 40 -6.71 -12.67 -6.63
CA LEU A 40 -8.03 -12.71 -6.00
C LEU A 40 -8.07 -11.88 -4.72
N GLY A 41 -7.02 -11.98 -3.89
CA GLY A 41 -6.87 -11.16 -2.68
C GLY A 41 -6.82 -9.67 -3.00
N LEU A 42 -5.99 -9.26 -3.97
CA LEU A 42 -5.93 -7.87 -4.43
C LEU A 42 -7.31 -7.31 -4.79
N ALA A 43 -8.11 -8.09 -5.52
CA ALA A 43 -9.47 -7.70 -5.88
C ALA A 43 -10.40 -7.58 -4.66
N GLY A 44 -10.30 -8.53 -3.72
CA GLY A 44 -11.04 -8.52 -2.46
C GLY A 44 -10.76 -7.26 -1.62
N GLU A 45 -9.49 -7.00 -1.33
CA GLU A 45 -9.07 -5.86 -0.48
C GLU A 45 -9.33 -4.51 -1.16
N SER A 46 -9.19 -4.46 -2.49
CA SER A 46 -9.61 -3.27 -3.25
C SER A 46 -11.12 -3.02 -3.09
N GLY A 47 -11.92 -4.08 -3.04
CA GLY A 47 -13.35 -4.01 -2.76
C GLY A 47 -13.66 -3.46 -1.37
N GLN A 48 -12.88 -3.81 -0.36
CA GLN A 48 -13.02 -3.27 1.00
C GLN A 48 -12.73 -1.76 1.04
N VAL A 49 -11.64 -1.31 0.40
CA VAL A 49 -11.35 0.13 0.23
C VAL A 49 -12.52 0.85 -0.45
N VAL A 50 -13.07 0.28 -1.53
CA VAL A 50 -14.24 0.84 -2.24
C VAL A 50 -15.44 0.93 -1.31
N ASP A 51 -15.68 -0.07 -0.47
CA ASP A 51 -16.80 -0.08 0.45
C ASP A 51 -16.70 1.02 1.52
N LEU A 52 -15.50 1.27 2.06
CA LEU A 52 -15.27 2.40 2.97
C LEU A 52 -15.59 3.75 2.30
N VAL A 53 -15.06 3.96 1.08
CA VAL A 53 -15.29 5.20 0.31
C VAL A 53 -16.77 5.37 -0.07
N LYS A 54 -17.43 4.29 -0.49
CA LYS A 54 -18.86 4.26 -0.84
C LYS A 54 -19.72 4.59 0.38
N ASN A 55 -19.41 4.00 1.55
CA ASN A 55 -20.13 4.26 2.79
C ASN A 55 -19.96 5.70 3.26
N TYR A 56 -18.75 6.26 3.14
CA TYR A 56 -18.48 7.66 3.43
C TYR A 56 -19.27 8.60 2.51
N THR A 57 -19.20 8.37 1.19
CA THR A 57 -19.79 9.25 0.18
C THR A 57 -21.32 9.20 0.16
N PHE A 58 -21.92 8.02 0.23
CA PHE A 58 -23.34 7.83 -0.08
C PHE A 58 -24.21 7.46 1.12
N ARG A 59 -23.63 7.17 2.29
CA ARG A 59 -24.37 6.71 3.47
C ARG A 59 -24.13 7.56 4.70
N SER A 60 -23.54 8.75 4.54
CA SER A 60 -23.20 9.69 5.61
C SER A 60 -22.46 9.05 6.80
N ARG A 61 -21.71 7.97 6.54
CA ARG A 61 -20.86 7.33 7.56
C ARG A 61 -19.55 8.10 7.67
N LYS A 62 -18.98 8.16 8.87
CA LYS A 62 -17.61 8.68 9.04
C LYS A 62 -16.63 7.71 8.38
N LEU A 63 -15.63 8.26 7.71
CA LEU A 63 -14.51 7.48 7.19
C LEU A 63 -13.54 7.19 8.34
N ASP A 64 -13.45 5.94 8.76
CA ASP A 64 -12.50 5.53 9.79
C ASP A 64 -11.10 5.47 9.19
N ARG A 65 -10.20 6.31 9.73
CA ARG A 65 -8.83 6.41 9.24
C ARG A 65 -8.03 5.13 9.48
N LYS A 66 -8.27 4.45 10.61
CA LYS A 66 -7.54 3.23 10.96
C LYS A 66 -7.95 2.09 10.03
N GLU A 67 -9.25 1.95 9.78
CA GLU A 67 -9.79 0.96 8.85
C GLU A 67 -9.29 1.24 7.43
N LEU A 68 -9.33 2.49 6.96
CA LEU A 68 -8.82 2.83 5.64
C LEU A 68 -7.32 2.51 5.47
N ILE A 69 -6.49 2.78 6.48
CA ILE A 69 -5.07 2.43 6.45
C ILE A 69 -4.87 0.91 6.40
N HIS A 70 -5.72 0.15 7.09
CA HIS A 70 -5.66 -1.31 7.08
C HIS A 70 -5.95 -1.86 5.69
N GLU A 71 -7.10 -1.51 5.10
CA GLU A 71 -7.51 -2.01 3.79
C GLU A 71 -6.54 -1.58 2.68
N MET A 72 -6.05 -0.34 2.72
CA MET A 72 -5.00 0.12 1.79
C MET A 72 -3.69 -0.64 1.98
N GLY A 73 -3.36 -1.03 3.22
CA GLY A 73 -2.19 -1.83 3.54
C GLY A 73 -2.29 -3.25 2.99
N ASP A 74 -3.47 -3.86 3.05
CA ASP A 74 -3.68 -5.21 2.51
C ASP A 74 -3.66 -5.20 0.96
N VAL A 75 -4.21 -4.15 0.32
CA VAL A 75 -4.01 -3.90 -1.13
C VAL A 75 -2.52 -3.78 -1.47
N LEU A 76 -1.77 -2.98 -0.69
CA LEU A 76 -0.33 -2.80 -0.90
C LEU A 76 0.44 -4.12 -0.77
N TRP A 77 0.07 -4.95 0.21
CA TRP A 77 0.68 -6.26 0.43
C TRP A 77 0.45 -7.16 -0.79
N TYR A 78 -0.79 -7.31 -1.27
CA TYR A 78 -1.05 -8.14 -2.45
C TYR A 78 -0.31 -7.66 -3.70
N LEU A 79 -0.20 -6.35 -3.92
CA LEU A 79 0.61 -5.80 -5.02
C LEU A 79 2.10 -6.17 -4.86
N SER A 80 2.67 -6.06 -3.66
CA SER A 80 4.06 -6.44 -3.44
C SER A 80 4.32 -7.93 -3.63
N GLN A 81 3.35 -8.79 -3.28
CA GLN A 81 3.50 -10.24 -3.47
C GLN A 81 3.41 -10.64 -4.94
N ILE A 82 2.56 -9.97 -5.73
CA ILE A 82 2.52 -10.16 -7.18
C ILE A 82 3.86 -9.76 -7.81
N ALA A 83 4.43 -8.62 -7.39
CA ALA A 83 5.74 -8.19 -7.84
C ALA A 83 6.85 -9.19 -7.45
N GLU A 84 6.84 -9.69 -6.21
CA GLU A 84 7.82 -10.71 -5.76
C GLU A 84 7.69 -12.00 -6.56
N TRP A 85 6.46 -12.48 -6.81
CA TRP A 85 6.23 -13.68 -7.62
C TRP A 85 6.76 -13.53 -9.05
N ALA A 86 6.67 -12.32 -9.61
CA ALA A 86 7.14 -11.99 -10.95
C ALA A 86 8.64 -11.63 -11.02
N ASP A 87 9.38 -11.72 -9.91
CA ASP A 87 10.78 -11.27 -9.79
C ASP A 87 10.98 -9.78 -10.16
N ILE A 88 10.01 -8.96 -9.77
CA ILE A 88 10.01 -7.51 -10.00
C ILE A 88 10.30 -6.79 -8.67
N PRO A 89 11.37 -5.99 -8.58
CA PRO A 89 11.59 -5.12 -7.43
C PRO A 89 10.42 -4.16 -7.25
N PHE A 90 9.82 -4.11 -6.07
CA PHE A 90 8.62 -3.29 -5.88
C PHE A 90 8.88 -1.79 -6.03
N GLU A 91 10.11 -1.33 -5.78
CA GLU A 91 10.52 0.04 -6.07
C GLU A 91 10.50 0.36 -7.57
N GLU A 92 10.73 -0.62 -8.45
CA GLU A 92 10.62 -0.44 -9.90
C GLU A 92 9.18 -0.12 -10.31
N VAL A 93 8.20 -0.83 -9.76
CA VAL A 93 6.76 -0.56 -9.96
C VAL A 93 6.43 0.88 -9.56
N ALA A 94 6.91 1.32 -8.39
CA ALA A 94 6.68 2.68 -7.91
C ALA A 94 7.35 3.74 -8.80
N LYS A 95 8.61 3.54 -9.20
CA LYS A 95 9.34 4.47 -10.09
C LYS A 95 8.67 4.60 -11.45
N ALA A 96 8.33 3.47 -12.09
CA ALA A 96 7.63 3.46 -13.37
C ALA A 96 6.27 4.17 -13.29
N ASN A 97 5.53 4.00 -12.20
CA ASN A 97 4.26 4.72 -12.00
C ASN A 97 4.46 6.24 -11.90
N ILE A 98 5.47 6.70 -11.16
CA ILE A 98 5.78 8.13 -11.04
C ILE A 98 6.23 8.72 -12.38
N GLU A 99 7.06 8.00 -13.13
CA GLU A 99 7.48 8.43 -14.48
C GLU A 99 6.27 8.60 -15.40
N GLU A 100 5.35 7.64 -15.44
CA GLU A 100 4.12 7.71 -16.22
C GLU A 100 3.20 8.87 -15.77
N LEU A 101 3.06 9.07 -14.46
CA LEU A 101 2.26 10.18 -13.92
C LEU A 101 2.86 11.55 -14.29
N ASN A 102 4.19 11.69 -14.26
CA ASN A 102 4.87 12.91 -14.67
C ASN A 102 4.73 13.17 -16.17
N GLN A 103 4.69 12.12 -16.99
CA GLN A 103 4.41 12.26 -18.43
C GLN A 103 2.95 12.68 -18.70
N ARG A 104 1.99 12.10 -17.96
CA ARG A 104 0.55 12.42 -18.10
C ARG A 104 0.19 13.80 -17.55
N TYR A 105 0.85 14.24 -16.49
CA TYR A 105 0.55 15.48 -15.76
C TYR A 105 1.81 16.33 -15.50
N PRO A 106 2.47 16.85 -16.54
CA PRO A 106 3.78 17.52 -16.43
C PRO A 106 3.78 18.81 -15.58
N THR A 107 2.61 19.43 -15.38
CA THR A 107 2.46 20.62 -14.53
C THR A 107 1.79 20.34 -13.18
N GLY A 108 1.56 19.06 -12.85
CA GLY A 108 0.71 18.64 -11.72
C GLY A 108 -0.76 19.08 -11.89
N PHE A 109 -1.64 18.60 -11.02
CA PHE A 109 -2.98 19.15 -10.91
C PHE A 109 -2.89 20.59 -10.41
N LYS A 110 -3.16 21.58 -11.26
CA LYS A 110 -3.46 22.93 -10.79
C LYS A 110 -4.70 22.82 -9.89
N LYS A 111 -4.59 23.22 -8.63
CA LYS A 111 -5.75 23.40 -7.75
C LYS A 111 -6.73 24.31 -8.51
N GLN A 112 -7.92 23.81 -8.75
CA GLN A 112 -9.03 24.67 -9.16
C GLN A 112 -9.47 25.41 -7.90
N ASP A 113 -9.42 26.75 -7.94
CA ASP A 113 -9.86 27.63 -6.85
C ASP A 113 -11.35 27.45 -6.53
#